data_AF-A0A942UQZ3-F1
#
_entry.id   AF-A0A942UQZ3-F1
#
_cell.length_a   1.000
_cell.length_b   1.000
_cell.length_c   1.000
_cell.angle_alpha   90.00
_cell.angle_beta   90.00
_cell.angle_gamma   90.00
#
_symmetry.space_group_name_H-M   'P 1'
#
loop_
_entity.id
_entity.type
_entity.pdbx_description
1 polymer ?
#
loop_
_entity_poly.entity_id
_entity_poly.type
_entity_poly.pdbx_seq_one_letter_code
_entity_poly.pdbx_strand_id
1 'polypeptide(L)'
;MKKIEIKKFGIGSLFKVALYFSIIPVVIMFLVGLVFLLIGIAGKVPEMGIFGVVYMVLPIFMVIFYGVMAVVAGLIYSGLASKFGGLEIYVTEDEESTY
;
A
#
# COMPACT_ATOMS: atom_id res chain seq x y z
N MET A 1 4.44 -24.15 21.08
CA MET A 1 3.98 -23.64 19.76
C MET A 1 2.46 -23.51 19.80
N LYS A 2 1.94 -22.29 19.69
CA LYS A 2 0.50 -22.00 19.68
C LYS A 2 0.02 -21.83 18.24
N LYS A 3 -1.01 -22.58 17.86
CA LYS A 3 -1.66 -22.46 16.56
C LYS A 3 -2.72 -21.35 16.62
N ILE A 4 -2.60 -20.35 15.76
CA ILE A 4 -3.53 -19.22 15.63
C ILE A 4 -4.10 -19.23 14.21
N GLU A 5 -5.42 -19.12 14.08
CA GLU A 5 -6.11 -19.05 12.79
C GLU A 5 -6.66 -17.64 12.56
N ILE A 6 -6.14 -16.93 11.55
CA ILE A 6 -6.64 -15.61 11.17
C ILE A 6 -7.80 -15.78 10.19
N LYS A 7 -9.02 -15.50 10.66
CA LYS A 7 -10.24 -15.51 9.83
C LYS A 7 -10.66 -14.13 9.34
N LYS A 8 -10.16 -13.06 9.98
CA LYS A 8 -10.55 -11.68 9.67
C LYS A 8 -9.33 -10.78 9.74
N PHE A 9 -9.23 -9.89 8.76
CA PHE A 9 -8.25 -8.82 8.76
C PHE A 9 -8.92 -7.49 9.16
N GLY A 10 -8.21 -6.69 9.97
CA GLY A 10 -8.63 -5.34 10.28
C GLY A 10 -8.50 -4.43 9.06
N ILE A 11 -9.57 -3.69 8.73
CA ILE A 11 -9.62 -2.75 7.59
C ILE A 11 -8.45 -1.75 7.67
N GLY A 12 -8.20 -1.19 8.85
CA GLY A 12 -7.09 -0.25 9.06
C GLY A 12 -5.72 -0.87 8.83
N SER A 13 -5.53 -2.14 9.20
CA SER A 13 -4.26 -2.85 8.99
C SER A 13 -4.01 -3.11 7.50
N LEU A 14 -5.03 -3.55 6.76
CA LEU A 14 -4.94 -3.79 5.31
C LEU A 14 -4.59 -2.51 4.56
N PHE A 15 -5.25 -1.40 4.90
CA PHE A 15 -4.98 -0.11 4.28
C PHE A 15 -3.56 0.38 4.58
N LYS A 16 -3.08 0.24 5.83
CA LYS A 16 -1.70 0.59 6.21
C LYS A 16 -0.68 -0.24 5.44
N VAL A 17 -0.91 -1.54 5.28
CA VAL A 17 -0.03 -2.41 4.49
C VAL A 17 0.03 -1.93 3.04
N ALA A 18 -1.11 -1.67 2.41
CA ALA A 18 -1.15 -1.13 1.05
C ALA A 18 -0.41 0.22 0.94
N LEU A 19 -0.54 1.09 1.95
CA LEU A 19 0.17 2.36 2.02
C LEU A 19 1.69 2.16 2.15
N TYR A 20 2.15 1.26 3.00
CA TYR A 20 3.58 0.96 3.15
C TYR A 20 4.21 0.42 1.87
N PHE A 21 3.52 -0.47 1.15
CA PHE A 21 3.99 -0.96 -0.14
C PHE A 21 3.97 0.10 -1.24
N SER A 22 3.07 1.08 -1.16
CA SER A 22 2.93 2.12 -2.18
C SER A 22 3.77 3.37 -1.93
N ILE A 23 4.30 3.61 -0.72
CA ILE A 23 5.14 4.79 -0.43
C ILE A 23 6.35 4.87 -1.38
N ILE A 24 7.10 3.77 -1.55
CA ILE A 24 8.30 3.77 -2.39
C ILE A 24 7.98 4.18 -3.83
N PRO A 25 7.06 3.50 -4.56
CA PRO A 25 6.75 3.89 -5.93
C PRO A 25 6.16 5.30 -6.03
N VAL A 26 5.36 5.75 -5.07
CA VAL A 26 4.80 7.11 -5.04
C VAL A 26 5.90 8.16 -4.95
N VAL A 27 6.86 7.98 -4.04
CA VAL A 27 7.98 8.90 -3.87
C VAL A 27 8.82 8.96 -5.15
N ILE A 28 9.09 7.81 -5.78
CA ILE A 28 9.83 7.77 -7.05
C ILE A 28 9.08 8.52 -8.14
N MET A 29 7.78 8.26 -8.33
CA MET A 29 6.97 8.96 -9.33
C MET A 29 6.90 10.45 -9.07
N PHE A 30 6.78 10.85 -7.80
CA PHE A 30 6.79 12.25 -7.41
C PHE A 30 8.10 12.95 -7.76
N LEU A 31 9.24 12.34 -7.47
CA LEU A 31 10.56 12.89 -7.81
C LEU A 31 10.75 13.00 -9.32
N VAL A 32 10.32 11.99 -10.08
CA VAL A 32 10.34 12.02 -11.55
C VAL A 32 9.46 13.15 -12.08
N GLY A 33 8.25 13.30 -11.55
CA GLY A 33 7.33 14.38 -11.91
C GLY A 33 7.92 15.76 -11.60
N LEU A 34 8.61 15.92 -10.46
CA LEU A 34 9.30 17.15 -10.11
C LEU A 34 10.39 17.51 -11.14
N VAL A 35 11.17 16.53 -11.59
CA VAL A 35 12.19 16.73 -12.63
C VAL A 35 11.55 17.19 -13.95
N PHE A 36 10.48 16.54 -14.39
CA PHE A 36 9.75 16.95 -15.60
C PHE A 36 9.16 18.35 -15.49
N LEU A 37 8.62 18.70 -14.32
CA LEU A 37 8.10 20.04 -14.06
C LEU A 37 9.18 21.10 -14.19
N LEU A 38 10.36 20.87 -13.57
CA LEU A 38 11.50 21.79 -13.65
C LEU A 38 12.00 21.94 -15.09
N ILE A 39 12.09 20.84 -15.85
CA ILE A 39 12.48 20.87 -17.26
C ILE A 39 11.44 21.65 -18.09
N GLY A 40 10.14 21.44 -17.85
CA GLY A 40 9.08 22.14 -18.56
C GLY A 40 9.10 23.65 -18.32
N ILE A 41 9.34 24.07 -17.08
CA ILE A 41 9.47 25.49 -16.71
C ILE A 41 10.74 26.10 -17.32
N ALA A 42 11.89 25.45 -17.15
CA ALA A 42 13.17 25.97 -17.62
C ALA A 42 13.28 25.99 -19.16
N GLY A 43 12.76 24.95 -19.82
CA GLY A 43 12.79 24.80 -21.27
C GLY A 43 11.66 25.51 -22.00
N LYS A 44 10.70 26.10 -21.29
CA LYS A 44 9.46 26.67 -21.85
C LYS A 44 8.70 25.67 -22.74
N VAL A 45 8.65 24.41 -22.32
CA VAL A 45 7.92 23.31 -22.99
C VAL A 45 6.71 22.95 -22.11
N PRO A 46 5.52 23.52 -22.36
CA PRO A 46 4.36 23.36 -21.48
C PRO A 46 3.93 21.91 -21.29
N GLU A 47 4.11 21.07 -22.31
CA GLU A 47 3.76 19.65 -22.29
C GLU A 47 4.52 18.92 -21.18
N MET A 48 5.83 19.18 -21.05
CA MET A 48 6.67 18.59 -20.01
C MET A 48 6.24 19.04 -18.61
N GLY A 49 5.83 20.31 -18.47
CA GLY A 49 5.29 20.84 -17.23
C GLY A 49 4.00 20.12 -16.81
N ILE A 50 3.08 19.94 -17.75
CA ILE A 50 1.81 19.21 -17.53
C ILE A 50 2.08 17.75 -17.16
N PHE A 51 2.97 17.06 -17.89
CA PHE A 51 3.37 15.70 -17.54
C PHE A 51 3.97 15.62 -16.13
N GLY A 52 4.82 16.58 -15.75
CA GLY A 52 5.36 16.66 -14.40
C GLY A 52 4.28 16.73 -13.32
N VAL A 53 3.29 17.61 -13.49
CA VAL A 53 2.15 17.72 -12.56
C VAL A 53 1.35 16.42 -12.49
N VAL A 54 1.05 15.79 -13.64
CA VAL A 54 0.32 14.52 -13.68
C VAL A 54 1.07 13.43 -12.93
N TYR A 55 2.38 13.30 -13.14
CA TYR A 55 3.21 12.30 -12.45
C TYR A 55 3.32 12.54 -10.94
N MET A 56 3.16 13.78 -10.47
CA MET A 56 3.15 14.09 -9.04
C MET A 56 1.80 13.76 -8.38
N VAL A 57 0.69 13.96 -9.09
CA VAL A 57 -0.67 13.83 -8.52
C VAL A 57 -1.26 12.43 -8.71
N LEU A 58 -1.07 11.81 -9.88
CA LEU A 58 -1.58 10.48 -10.21
C LEU A 58 -1.24 9.38 -9.18
N PRO A 59 -0.01 9.28 -8.64
CA PRO A 59 0.32 8.23 -7.67
C PRO A 59 -0.48 8.34 -6.36
N ILE A 60 -0.90 9.55 -5.95
CA ILE A 60 -1.75 9.73 -4.77
C ILE A 60 -3.10 9.05 -4.99
N PHE A 61 -3.70 9.24 -6.17
CA PHE A 61 -4.95 8.56 -6.53
C PHE A 61 -4.76 7.04 -6.60
N MET A 62 -3.63 6.57 -7.12
CA MET A 62 -3.32 5.13 -7.15
C MET A 62 -3.21 4.53 -5.76
N VAL A 63 -2.57 5.21 -4.79
CA VAL A 63 -2.49 4.73 -3.39
C VAL A 63 -3.87 4.53 -2.81
N ILE A 64 -4.76 5.52 -2.99
CA ILE A 64 -6.12 5.44 -2.47
C ILE A 64 -6.86 4.26 -3.12
N PHE A 65 -6.77 4.14 -4.44
CA PHE A 65 -7.39 3.05 -5.17
C PHE A 65 -6.87 1.67 -4.73
N TYR A 66 -5.55 1.47 -4.65
CA TYR A 66 -4.96 0.22 -4.19
C TYR A 66 -5.29 -0.07 -2.73
N GLY A 67 -5.34 0.94 -1.87
CA GLY A 67 -5.76 0.80 -0.48
C GLY A 67 -7.20 0.31 -0.37
N VAL A 68 -8.12 0.88 -1.14
CA VAL A 68 -9.53 0.42 -1.21
C VAL A 68 -9.60 -1.01 -1.75
N MET A 69 -8.87 -1.32 -2.81
CA MET A 69 -8.83 -2.68 -3.39
C MET A 69 -8.28 -3.71 -2.39
N ALA A 70 -7.26 -3.36 -1.60
CA ALA A 70 -6.72 -4.23 -0.55
C ALA A 70 -7.76 -4.51 0.55
N VAL A 71 -8.53 -3.49 0.94
CA VAL A 71 -9.64 -3.65 1.89
C VAL A 71 -10.70 -4.57 1.30
N VAL A 72 -11.13 -4.36 0.05
CA VAL A 72 -12.11 -5.22 -0.62
C VAL A 72 -11.63 -6.67 -0.69
N ALA A 73 -10.37 -6.89 -1.07
CA ALA A 73 -9.77 -8.22 -1.10
C ALA A 73 -9.78 -8.88 0.29
N GLY A 74 -9.44 -8.12 1.35
CA GLY A 74 -9.49 -8.62 2.72
C GLY A 74 -10.90 -8.91 3.24
N LEU A 75 -11.92 -8.16 2.78
CA LEU A 75 -13.32 -8.46 3.06
C LEU A 75 -13.77 -9.76 2.37
N ILE A 76 -13.41 -9.95 1.11
CA ILE A 76 -13.67 -11.19 0.37
C ILE A 76 -13.01 -12.37 1.08
N TYR A 77 -11.73 -12.23 1.44
CA TYR A 77 -11.01 -13.24 2.22
C TYR A 77 -11.75 -13.57 3.52
N SER A 78 -12.14 -12.55 4.30
CA SER A 78 -12.82 -12.74 5.58
C SER A 78 -14.17 -13.45 5.41
N GLY A 79 -14.87 -13.20 4.30
CA GLY A 79 -16.09 -13.91 3.95
C GLY A 79 -15.84 -15.38 3.61
N LEU A 80 -14.80 -15.68 2.83
CA LEU A 80 -14.47 -17.04 2.41
C LEU A 80 -13.82 -17.87 3.53
N ALA A 81 -12.99 -17.27 4.37
CA ALA A 81 -12.32 -17.93 5.50
C ALA A 81 -13.30 -18.51 6.52
N SER A 82 -14.52 -17.95 6.61
CA SER A 82 -15.59 -18.51 7.43
C SER A 82 -16.06 -19.89 6.97
N LYS A 83 -15.91 -20.21 5.68
CA LYS A 83 -16.35 -21.47 5.06
C LYS A 83 -15.21 -22.44 4.75
N PHE A 84 -14.04 -21.93 4.37
CA PHE A 84 -12.93 -22.73 3.86
C PHE A 84 -11.75 -22.88 4.83
N GLY A 85 -11.81 -22.23 5.99
CA GLY A 85 -10.67 -22.12 6.91
C GLY A 85 -9.82 -20.89 6.63
N GLY A 86 -9.23 -20.34 7.69
CA GLY A 86 -8.37 -19.16 7.66
C GLY A 86 -6.89 -19.49 7.55
N LEU A 87 -6.06 -18.45 7.64
CA LEU A 87 -4.61 -18.57 7.61
C LEU A 87 -4.12 -19.10 8.96
N GLU A 88 -3.44 -20.23 8.95
CA GLU A 88 -2.87 -20.83 10.15
C GLU A 88 -1.43 -20.35 10.37
N ILE A 89 -1.16 -19.85 11.57
CA ILE A 89 0.15 -19.35 11.97
C ILE A 89 0.56 -20.07 13.24
N TYR A 90 1.81 -20.53 13.29
CA TYR A 90 2.40 -21.16 14.46
C TYR A 90 3.30 -20.13 15.14
N VAL A 91 2.94 -19.74 16.35
CA VAL A 91 3.73 -18.81 17.16
C VAL A 91 4.49 -19.62 18.21
N THR A 92 5.82 -19.47 18.21
CA THR A 92 6.66 -19.89 19.32
C THR A 92 6.79 -18.70 20.25
N GLU A 93 6.25 -18.81 21.46
CA GLU A 93 6.52 -17.83 22.50
C GLU A 93 7.97 -18.10 22.95
N ASP A 94 8.91 -17.26 22.52
CA ASP A 94 10.21 -17.20 23.17
C ASP A 94 9.96 -16.51 24.52
N GLU A 95 10.12 -17.26 25.62
CA GLU A 95 10.10 -16.68 26.97
C GLU A 95 11.25 -15.68 27.05
N GLU A 96 10.93 -14.40 26.86
CA GLU A 96 11.86 -13.30 27.10
C GLU A 96 12.17 -13.32 28.61
N SER A 97 13.34 -13.88 28.94
CA SER A 97 13.87 -14.01 30.28
C SER A 97 13.82 -12.67 31.00
N THR A 98 12.97 -12.59 32.01
CA THR A 98 12.93 -11.49 32.97
C THR A 98 14.24 -11.49 33.77
N TYR A 99 15.09 -10.48 33.55
CA TYR A 99 16.22 -10.13 34.41
C TYR A 99 16.10 -8.66 34.81
#